data_AF-A0A649UBV0-F1
#
_entry.id   AF-A0A649UBV0-F1
#
_cell.length_a   1.000
_cell.length_b   1.000
_cell.length_c   1.000
_cell.angle_alpha   90.00
_cell.angle_beta   90.00
_cell.angle_gamma   90.00
#
_symmetry.space_group_name_H-M   'P 1'
#
loop_
_entity.id
_entity.type
_entity.pdbx_description
1 polymer ?
#
loop_
_entity_poly.entity_id
_entity_poly.type
_entity_poly.pdbx_seq_one_letter_code
_entity_poly.pdbx_strand_id
1 'polypeptide(L)'
;MKKNQLGQFYTTNYEYILSNMEIPSNVKTIVEPFVGNGDLLKFIKNKTNYNLEIYDIDPKITNTIKRDTLTNPPHYAGKFILTNPPYLARNKTKKKGFIYKI
;
A
#
# COMPACT_ATOMS: atom_id res chain seq x y z
N MET A 1 17.33 -14.81 -13.18
CA MET A 1 16.37 -13.95 -12.44
C MET A 1 16.65 -12.48 -12.78
N LYS A 2 15.65 -11.70 -13.19
CA LYS A 2 15.83 -10.29 -13.60
C LYS A 2 16.00 -9.40 -12.35
N LYS A 3 17.02 -8.53 -12.36
CA LYS A 3 17.39 -7.58 -11.27
C LYS A 3 16.25 -6.74 -10.68
N ASN A 4 15.09 -6.66 -11.34
CA ASN A 4 13.91 -5.91 -10.89
C ASN A 4 13.11 -6.58 -9.77
N GLN A 5 13.29 -7.89 -9.51
CA GLN A 5 12.56 -8.57 -8.43
C GLN A 5 13.03 -8.18 -7.02
N LEU A 6 14.26 -7.68 -6.87
CA LEU A 6 14.87 -7.37 -5.57
C LEU A 6 14.44 -6.00 -4.97
N GLY A 7 13.66 -5.21 -5.71
CA GLY A 7 13.17 -3.90 -5.25
C GLY A 7 11.73 -3.90 -4.72
N GLN A 8 11.02 -5.02 -4.83
CA GLN A 8 9.67 -5.19 -4.29
C GLN A 8 9.80 -5.90 -2.95
N PHE A 9 9.75 -5.13 -1.87
CA PHE A 9 9.76 -5.68 -0.52
C PHE A 9 8.32 -5.99 -0.11
N TYR A 10 8.02 -7.27 0.06
CA TYR A 10 6.71 -7.73 0.55
C TYR A 10 6.67 -7.65 2.07
N THR A 11 5.51 -7.27 2.63
CA THR A 11 5.30 -7.20 4.07
C THR A 11 4.85 -8.56 4.63
N THR A 12 5.66 -9.59 4.47
CA THR A 12 5.31 -10.96 4.86
C THR A 12 5.25 -11.17 6.37
N ASN A 13 6.00 -10.37 7.15
CA ASN A 13 5.97 -10.38 8.61
C ASN A 13 5.09 -9.25 9.19
N TYR A 14 3.90 -9.04 8.60
CA TYR A 14 2.98 -7.97 8.99
C TYR A 14 2.55 -8.07 10.45
N GLU A 15 2.45 -9.27 11.02
CA GLU A 15 2.03 -9.49 12.41
C GLU A 15 2.99 -8.85 13.41
N TYR A 16 4.30 -9.02 13.20
CA TYR A 16 5.31 -8.38 14.03
C TYR A 16 5.30 -6.86 13.88
N ILE A 17 5.28 -6.37 12.64
CA ILE A 17 5.34 -4.93 12.31
C ILE A 17 4.13 -4.18 12.87
N LEU A 18 2.95 -4.79 12.82
CA LEU A 18 1.67 -4.18 13.20
C LEU A 18 1.15 -4.65 14.57
N SER A 19 2.00 -5.34 15.35
CA SER A 19 1.62 -5.99 16.62
C SER A 19 0.97 -5.06 17.65
N ASN A 20 1.30 -3.78 17.63
CA ASN A 20 0.74 -2.75 18.52
C ASN A 20 -0.14 -1.73 17.79
N MET A 21 -0.58 -2.06 16.57
CA MET A 21 -1.45 -1.21 15.78
C MET A 21 -2.89 -1.71 15.88
N GLU A 22 -3.84 -0.79 15.94
CA GLU A 22 -5.26 -1.09 15.89
C GLU A 22 -5.93 -0.19 14.86
N ILE A 23 -6.96 -0.72 14.19
CA ILE A 23 -7.81 0.08 13.30
C ILE A 23 -8.87 0.77 14.18
N PRO A 24 -8.95 2.12 14.19
CA PRO A 24 -9.94 2.82 15.00
C PRO A 24 -11.37 2.39 14.67
N SER A 25 -12.24 2.29 15.69
CA SER A 25 -13.60 1.76 15.56
C SER A 25 -14.52 2.61 14.68
N ASN A 26 -14.21 3.90 14.50
CA ASN A 26 -14.95 4.82 13.64
C ASN A 26 -14.57 4.71 12.15
N VAL A 27 -13.58 3.90 11.80
CA VAL A 27 -13.14 3.69 10.42
C VAL A 27 -14.12 2.79 9.69
N LYS A 28 -14.66 3.28 8.57
CA LYS A 28 -15.50 2.49 7.64
C LYS A 28 -14.79 2.10 6.36
N THR A 29 -13.70 2.78 6.02
CA THR A 29 -12.99 2.56 4.75
C THR A 29 -11.50 2.48 4.99
N ILE A 30 -10.89 1.41 4.47
CA ILE A 30 -9.46 1.17 4.51
C ILE A 30 -8.93 1.27 3.09
N VAL A 31 -7.87 2.05 2.91
CA VAL A 31 -7.19 2.23 1.63
C VAL A 31 -5.81 1.61 1.71
N GLU A 32 -5.51 0.70 0.78
CA GLU A 32 -4.15 0.22 0.55
C GLU A 32 -3.76 0.53 -0.91
N PRO A 33 -3.10 1.66 -1.16
CA PRO A 33 -2.86 2.13 -2.51
C PRO A 33 -1.63 1.53 -3.22
N PHE A 34 -0.91 0.59 -2.56
CA PHE A 34 0.22 -0.16 -3.11
C PHE A 34 0.14 -1.65 -2.74
N VAL A 35 -0.99 -2.29 -3.06
CA VAL A 35 -1.37 -3.58 -2.43
C VAL A 35 -0.43 -4.74 -2.71
N GLY A 36 0.30 -4.76 -3.82
CA GLY A 36 1.22 -5.83 -4.16
C GLY A 36 0.55 -7.21 -4.10
N ASN A 37 1.03 -8.08 -3.20
CA ASN A 37 0.47 -9.41 -2.97
C ASN A 37 -0.66 -9.45 -1.91
N GLY A 38 -1.01 -8.32 -1.32
CA GLY A 38 -2.08 -8.21 -0.32
C GLY A 38 -1.71 -8.70 1.09
N ASP A 39 -0.42 -8.81 1.42
CA ASP A 39 0.00 -9.30 2.75
C ASP A 39 -0.53 -8.43 3.89
N LEU A 40 -0.52 -7.10 3.72
CA LEU A 40 -1.09 -6.18 4.71
C LEU A 40 -2.59 -6.35 4.90
N LEU A 41 -3.33 -6.83 3.89
CA LEU A 41 -4.76 -7.07 4.05
C LEU A 41 -5.05 -8.20 5.05
N LYS A 42 -4.08 -9.08 5.33
CA LYS A 42 -4.23 -10.16 6.32
C LYS A 42 -4.31 -9.62 7.75
N PHE A 43 -3.78 -8.44 8.01
CA PHE A 43 -3.91 -7.74 9.28
C PHE A 43 -5.37 -7.33 9.59
N ILE A 44 -6.17 -7.06 8.55
CA ILE A 44 -7.57 -6.64 8.70
C ILE A 44 -8.43 -7.85 9.07
N LYS A 45 -8.81 -7.92 10.35
CA LYS A 45 -9.81 -8.86 10.86
C LYS A 45 -11.20 -8.45 10.38
N ASN A 46 -12.07 -9.42 10.07
CA ASN A 46 -13.46 -9.17 9.63
C ASN A 46 -13.57 -8.16 8.47
N LYS A 47 -12.88 -8.42 7.35
CA LYS A 47 -12.82 -7.53 6.17
C LYS A 47 -14.19 -7.01 5.69
N THR A 48 -15.26 -7.78 5.90
CA THR A 48 -16.64 -7.41 5.54
C THR A 48 -17.18 -6.19 6.29
N ASN A 49 -16.56 -5.81 7.41
CA ASN A 49 -16.93 -4.62 8.19
C ASN A 49 -16.39 -3.33 7.58
N TYR A 50 -15.50 -3.44 6.59
CA TYR A 50 -14.82 -2.30 5.98
C TYR A 50 -15.10 -2.27 4.47
N ASN A 51 -15.24 -1.07 3.94
CA ASN A 51 -15.06 -0.85 2.52
C ASN A 51 -13.55 -0.86 2.22
N LEU A 52 -13.08 -1.80 1.39
CA LEU A 52 -11.67 -1.92 1.03
C LEU A 52 -11.42 -1.28 -0.34
N GLU A 53 -10.61 -0.23 -0.36
CA GLU A 53 -10.12 0.39 -1.59
C GLU A 53 -8.66 -0.02 -1.80
N ILE A 54 -8.43 -0.95 -2.72
CA ILE A 54 -7.11 -1.49 -2.99
C ILE A 54 -6.64 -1.11 -4.40
N TYR A 55 -5.43 -0.57 -4.48
CA TYR A 55 -4.84 -0.09 -5.73
C TYR A 55 -3.44 -0.66 -5.94
N ASP A 56 -3.09 -0.89 -7.20
CA ASP A 56 -1.72 -1.16 -7.62
C ASP A 56 -1.49 -0.70 -9.06
N ILE A 57 -0.25 -0.36 -9.42
CA ILE A 57 0.11 -0.05 -10.80
C ILE A 57 0.13 -1.32 -11.68
N ASP A 58 0.39 -2.48 -11.06
CA ASP A 58 0.41 -3.81 -11.68
C ASP A 58 -0.32 -4.83 -10.78
N PRO A 59 -1.67 -4.85 -10.80
CA PRO A 59 -2.49 -5.72 -9.95
C PRO A 59 -2.13 -7.20 -10.03
N LYS A 60 -1.90 -7.84 -8.87
CA LYS A 60 -1.60 -9.27 -8.75
C LYS A 60 -2.70 -10.09 -8.06
N ILE A 61 -3.62 -9.42 -7.38
CA ILE A 61 -4.73 -10.03 -6.64
C ILE A 61 -6.07 -9.50 -7.16
N THR A 62 -7.12 -10.29 -7.01
CA THR A 62 -8.48 -9.91 -7.44
C THR A 62 -8.98 -8.67 -6.70
N ASN A 63 -9.95 -7.97 -7.29
CA ASN A 63 -10.56 -6.75 -6.75
C ASN A 63 -9.62 -5.54 -6.60
N THR A 64 -8.40 -5.61 -7.14
CA THR A 64 -7.46 -4.48 -7.16
C THR A 64 -7.74 -3.57 -8.34
N ILE A 65 -7.88 -2.27 -8.07
CA ILE A 65 -8.03 -1.26 -9.11
C ILE A 65 -6.64 -0.90 -9.65
N LYS A 66 -6.43 -1.09 -10.95
CA LYS A 66 -5.20 -0.66 -11.62
C LYS A 66 -5.09 0.86 -11.59
N ARG A 67 -4.09 1.41 -10.90
CA ARG A 67 -3.88 2.85 -10.74
C ARG A 67 -2.41 3.15 -10.45
N ASP A 68 -1.85 4.13 -11.16
CA ASP A 68 -0.60 4.75 -10.75
C ASP A 68 -0.88 5.75 -9.62
N THR A 69 -0.83 5.26 -8.37
CA THR A 69 -1.12 6.04 -7.16
C THR A 69 -0.21 7.27 -7.03
N LEU A 70 1.04 7.21 -7.51
CA LEU A 70 1.98 8.31 -7.37
C LEU A 70 1.59 9.51 -8.23
N THR A 71 1.03 9.27 -9.42
CA THR A 71 0.59 10.33 -10.33
C THR A 71 -0.90 10.65 -10.23
N ASN A 72 -1.71 9.70 -9.74
CA ASN A 72 -3.16 9.81 -9.59
C ASN A 72 -3.63 9.21 -8.26
N PRO A 73 -3.38 9.89 -7.12
CA PRO A 73 -3.71 9.37 -5.80
C PRO A 73 -5.24 9.27 -5.57
N PRO A 74 -5.73 8.26 -4.84
CA PRO A 74 -7.12 8.22 -4.37
C PRO A 74 -7.40 9.33 -3.35
N HIS A 75 -8.68 9.62 -3.15
CA HIS A 75 -9.11 10.54 -2.09
C HIS A 75 -9.02 9.85 -0.72
N TYR A 76 -8.26 10.44 0.21
CA TYR A 76 -7.96 9.84 1.52
C TYR A 76 -8.79 10.38 2.69
N ALA A 77 -9.51 11.50 2.53
CA ALA A 77 -10.17 12.13 3.68
C ALA A 77 -11.20 11.20 4.32
N GLY A 78 -11.14 11.06 5.65
CA GLY A 78 -12.03 10.19 6.43
C GLY A 78 -11.73 8.69 6.30
N LYS A 79 -10.60 8.30 5.70
CA LYS A 79 -10.22 6.90 5.49
C LYS A 79 -8.98 6.53 6.28
N PHE A 80 -8.84 5.24 6.58
CA PHE A 80 -7.64 4.69 7.20
C PHE A 80 -6.70 4.16 6.12
N ILE A 81 -5.44 4.58 6.14
CA ILE A 81 -4.46 4.14 5.16
C ILE A 81 -3.60 3.05 5.78
N LEU A 82 -3.60 1.87 5.18
CA LEU A 82 -2.76 0.74 5.58
C LEU A 82 -1.87 0.36 4.41
N THR A 83 -0.61 0.78 4.42
CA THR A 83 0.27 0.64 3.26
C THR A 83 1.73 0.43 3.58
N ASN A 84 2.43 -0.31 2.72
CA ASN A 84 3.89 -0.32 2.65
C ASN A 84 4.32 0.22 1.28
N PRO A 85 4.52 1.54 1.16
CA PRO A 85 4.73 2.18 -0.13
C PRO A 85 6.06 1.73 -0.76
N PRO A 86 6.20 1.82 -2.09
CA PRO A 86 7.42 1.38 -2.77
C PRO A 86 8.64 2.19 -2.29
N TYR A 87 9.72 1.50 -1.94
CA TYR A 87 10.99 2.13 -1.60
C TYR A 87 11.63 2.76 -2.83
N LEU A 88 11.56 4.09 -2.95
CA LEU A 88 12.30 4.84 -3.95
C LEU A 88 13.78 4.93 -3.57
N ALA A 89 14.60 3.99 -4.04
CA ALA A 89 16.05 4.16 -4.01
C ALA A 89 16.45 5.28 -4.98
N ARG A 90 16.76 6.46 -4.43
CA ARG A 90 17.18 7.70 -5.13
C ARG A 90 18.32 7.51 -6.15
N ASN A 91 19.03 6.39 -6.11
CA ASN A 91 20.20 6.09 -6.92
C ASN A 91 19.89 5.53 -8.32
N LYS A 92 18.62 5.34 -8.71
CA LYS A 92 18.25 4.77 -10.03
C LYS A 92 17.51 5.72 -10.97
N THR A 93 17.18 6.94 -10.55
CA THR A 93 16.49 7.94 -11.39
C THR A 93 17.46 8.98 -11.92
N LYS A 94 17.63 9.05 -13.26
CA LYS A 94 18.43 10.10 -13.92
C LYS A 94 17.80 11.50 -13.86
N LYS A 95 16.51 11.59 -13.51
CA LYS A 95 15.79 12.86 -13.32
C LYS A 95 15.58 13.13 -11.83
N LYS A 96 16.20 14.21 -11.34
CA LYS A 96 15.93 14.82 -10.04
C LYS A 96 14.61 15.61 -10.13
N GLY A 97 13.49 14.98 -9.85
CA GLY A 97 12.19 15.64 -9.81
C GLY A 97 11.37 15.07 -8.67
N PHE A 98 10.77 15.97 -7.87
CA PHE A 98 9.97 15.74 -6.67
C PHE A 98 10.78 15.59 -5.36
N ILE A 99 10.93 16.73 -4.71
CA ILE A 99 11.37 16.88 -3.32
C ILE A 99 10.09 16.87 -2.48
N TYR A 100 9.90 15.86 -1.64
CA TYR A 100 9.01 15.98 -0.49
C TYR A 100 9.83 16.64 0.62
N LYS A 101 9.54 17.91 0.93
CA LYS A 101 9.97 18.50 2.20
C LYS A 101 8.98 18.03 3.26
N ILE A 102 9.51 17.40 4.30
CA ILE A 102 8.83 17.12 5.57
C ILE A 102 8.66 18.44 6.31
#